data_AF-A0A540KR77-F1
#
_entry.id   AF-A0A540KR77-F1
#
_cell.length_a   1.000
_cell.length_b   1.000
_cell.length_c   1.000
_cell.angle_alpha   90.00
_cell.angle_beta   90.00
_cell.angle_gamma   90.00
#
_symmetry.space_group_name_H-M   'P 1'
#
loop_
_entity.id
_entity.type
_entity.pdbx_description
1 polymer ?
#
loop_
_entity_poly.entity_id
_entity_poly.type
_entity_poly.pdbx_seq_one_letter_code
_entity_poly.pdbx_strand_id
1 'polypeptide(L)'
;MPPNLCTLLFLLATTVSTCGSIGVNWGTTASHPLPPAKVVELLKSNNVTKVKLFDADPGVLGALSGSKLSVTVGIPNAFLKFLNSSKKAAESWVHDNVTRYVSNGGGGVGVKIE
;
A
#
# COMPACT_ATOMS: atom_id res chain seq x y z
N MET A 1 -9.55 38.02 -27.96
CA MET A 1 -10.17 37.02 -27.08
C MET A 1 -10.59 37.71 -25.81
N PRO A 2 -11.85 37.57 -25.34
CA PRO A 2 -12.30 38.26 -24.14
C PRO A 2 -11.50 37.75 -22.92
N PRO A 3 -10.95 38.64 -22.08
CA PRO A 3 -10.09 38.25 -20.95
C PRO A 3 -10.77 37.26 -20.01
N ASN A 4 -12.10 37.34 -19.93
CA ASN A 4 -13.01 36.55 -19.12
C ASN A 4 -12.97 35.06 -19.48
N LEU A 5 -12.69 34.71 -20.74
CA LEU A 5 -12.68 33.33 -21.20
C LEU A 5 -11.45 32.58 -20.68
N CYS A 6 -10.29 33.25 -20.65
CA CYS A 6 -9.07 32.70 -20.06
C CYS A 6 -9.22 32.52 -18.54
N THR A 7 -9.80 33.51 -17.86
CA THR A 7 -10.05 33.42 -16.41
C THR A 7 -11.03 32.29 -16.07
N LEU A 8 -12.06 32.09 -16.90
CA LEU A 8 -13.02 31.00 -16.73
C LEU A 8 -12.38 29.62 -16.98
N LEU A 9 -11.52 29.49 -17.99
CA LEU A 9 -10.76 28.25 -18.26
C LEU A 9 -9.80 27.92 -17.11
N PHE A 10 -9.14 28.93 -16.56
CA PHE A 10 -8.23 28.78 -15.42
C PHE A 10 -8.98 28.36 -14.16
N LEU A 11 -10.17 28.94 -13.91
CA LEU A 11 -11.02 28.60 -12.77
C LEU A 11 -11.55 27.16 -12.88
N LEU A 12 -11.97 26.73 -14.08
CA LEU A 12 -12.43 25.36 -14.34
C LEU A 12 -11.31 24.32 -14.19
N ALA A 13 -10.05 24.70 -14.48
CA ALA A 13 -8.89 23.83 -14.27
C ALA A 13 -8.56 23.61 -12.78
N THR A 14 -9.00 24.50 -11.89
CA THR A 14 -8.71 24.38 -10.44
C THR A 14 -9.73 23.54 -9.67
N THR A 15 -10.86 23.16 -10.27
CA THR A 15 -11.94 22.42 -9.57
C THR A 15 -11.84 20.90 -9.69
N VAL A 16 -10.71 20.36 -10.15
CA VAL A 16 -10.42 18.92 -10.11
C VAL A 16 -10.32 18.44 -8.66
N SER A 17 -11.46 18.07 -8.10
CA SER A 17 -11.56 17.37 -6.83
C SER A 17 -10.96 15.98 -7.02
N THR A 18 -9.81 15.73 -6.41
CA THR A 18 -9.23 14.39 -6.41
C THR A 18 -10.13 13.50 -5.55
N CYS A 19 -10.78 12.54 -6.19
CA CYS A 19 -11.56 11.50 -5.52
C CYS A 19 -10.67 10.82 -4.46
N GLY A 20 -11.24 10.52 -3.29
CA GLY A 20 -10.54 9.82 -2.22
C GLY A 20 -9.90 8.53 -2.72
N SER A 21 -8.69 8.24 -2.25
CA SER A 21 -7.97 7.00 -2.57
C SER A 21 -8.82 5.77 -2.21
N ILE A 22 -9.06 4.86 -3.17
CA ILE A 22 -9.66 3.55 -2.88
C ILE A 22 -8.58 2.55 -2.44
N GLY A 23 -8.92 1.76 -1.42
CA GLY A 23 -8.09 0.67 -0.92
C GLY A 23 -8.82 -0.66 -0.93
N VAL A 24 -8.07 -1.75 -1.02
CA VAL A 24 -8.61 -3.11 -0.99
C VAL A 24 -7.89 -3.99 0.02
N ASN A 25 -8.58 -5.02 0.49
CA ASN A 25 -7.96 -6.09 1.27
C ASN A 25 -7.48 -7.19 0.30
N TRP A 26 -6.21 -7.56 0.38
CA TRP A 26 -5.64 -8.66 -0.39
C TRP A 26 -5.44 -9.86 0.54
N GLY A 27 -6.38 -10.81 0.48
CA GLY A 27 -6.27 -12.10 1.15
C GLY A 27 -5.50 -13.11 0.29
N THR A 28 -4.67 -13.93 0.93
CA THR A 28 -3.82 -14.95 0.27
C THR A 28 -4.40 -16.36 0.33
N THR A 29 -5.48 -16.58 1.08
CA THR A 29 -6.18 -17.86 1.18
C THR A 29 -7.13 -18.05 0.00
N ALA A 30 -6.62 -18.61 -1.10
CA ALA A 30 -7.40 -18.94 -2.29
C ALA A 30 -6.99 -20.33 -2.81
N SER A 31 -7.95 -21.07 -3.39
CA SER A 31 -7.67 -22.37 -4.02
C SER A 31 -6.81 -22.24 -5.29
N HIS A 32 -6.93 -21.09 -5.97
CA HIS A 32 -6.19 -20.78 -7.20
C HIS A 32 -5.65 -19.34 -7.11
N PRO A 33 -4.57 -19.11 -6.35
CA PRO A 33 -4.02 -17.77 -6.19
C PRO A 33 -3.35 -17.30 -7.49
N LEU A 34 -3.57 -16.03 -7.83
CA LEU A 34 -2.81 -15.38 -8.89
C LEU A 34 -1.38 -15.09 -8.43
N PRO A 35 -0.38 -15.13 -9.33
CA PRO A 35 0.98 -14.68 -8.99
C PRO A 35 0.97 -13.25 -8.45
N PRO A 36 1.72 -12.94 -7.36
CA PRO A 36 1.68 -11.61 -6.73
C PRO A 36 1.93 -10.43 -7.68
N ALA A 37 2.86 -10.58 -8.63
CA ALA A 37 3.12 -9.56 -9.65
C ALA A 37 1.88 -9.25 -10.52
N LYS A 38 1.08 -10.27 -10.87
CA LYS A 38 -0.16 -10.10 -11.63
C LYS A 38 -1.26 -9.41 -10.82
N VAL A 39 -1.32 -9.69 -9.52
CA VAL A 39 -2.23 -8.94 -8.64
C VAL A 39 -1.82 -7.46 -8.57
N VAL A 40 -0.52 -7.15 -8.44
CA VAL A 40 -0.04 -5.75 -8.46
C VAL A 40 -0.36 -5.05 -9.78
N GLU A 41 -0.19 -5.71 -10.93
CA GLU A 41 -0.62 -5.18 -12.23
C GLU A 41 -2.13 -4.88 -12.24
N LEU A 42 -2.96 -5.81 -11.76
CA LEU A 42 -4.40 -5.66 -11.68
C LEU A 42 -4.83 -4.50 -10.76
N LEU A 43 -4.18 -4.34 -9.61
CA LEU A 43 -4.44 -3.24 -8.68
C LEU A 43 -4.17 -1.88 -9.34
N LYS A 44 -3.04 -1.77 -10.04
CA LYS A 44 -2.66 -0.56 -10.77
C LYS A 44 -3.61 -0.27 -11.93
N SER A 45 -3.99 -1.27 -12.71
CA SER A 45 -4.90 -1.09 -13.86
C SER A 45 -6.31 -0.64 -13.43
N ASN A 46 -6.67 -0.85 -12.16
CA ASN A 46 -7.96 -0.47 -11.58
C ASN A 46 -7.87 0.76 -10.66
N ASN A 47 -6.79 1.55 -10.74
CA ASN A 47 -6.60 2.76 -9.94
C ASN A 47 -6.69 2.53 -8.41
N VAL A 48 -6.40 1.32 -7.94
CA VAL A 48 -6.24 1.05 -6.51
C VAL A 48 -4.92 1.64 -6.04
N THR A 49 -4.93 2.36 -4.93
CA THR A 49 -3.75 3.06 -4.41
C THR A 49 -3.33 2.58 -3.03
N LYS A 50 -4.19 1.82 -2.34
CA LYS A 50 -3.96 1.28 -1.00
C LYS A 50 -4.28 -0.21 -0.93
N VAL A 51 -3.47 -0.97 -0.20
CA VAL A 51 -3.68 -2.41 0.01
C VAL A 51 -3.52 -2.73 1.49
N LYS A 52 -4.42 -3.53 2.05
CA LYS A 52 -4.24 -4.15 3.37
C LYS A 52 -3.95 -5.64 3.22
N LEU A 53 -2.87 -6.08 3.85
CA LEU A 53 -2.47 -7.48 4.00
C LEU A 53 -2.80 -7.95 5.43
N PHE A 54 -2.99 -9.25 5.61
CA PHE A 54 -3.28 -9.86 6.92
C PHE A 54 -2.06 -10.53 7.56
N ASP A 55 -0.98 -10.65 6.81
CA ASP A 55 0.32 -11.16 7.22
C ASP A 55 1.44 -10.46 6.44
N ALA A 56 2.68 -10.80 6.77
CA ALA A 56 3.87 -10.28 6.11
C ALA A 56 4.47 -11.31 5.13
N ASP A 57 3.64 -11.83 4.21
CA ASP A 57 4.12 -12.79 3.20
C ASP A 57 5.29 -12.20 2.37
N PRO A 58 6.45 -12.87 2.32
CA PRO A 58 7.62 -12.35 1.63
C PRO A 58 7.45 -12.16 0.12
N GLY A 59 6.65 -13.00 -0.54
CA GLY A 59 6.41 -12.95 -1.98
C GLY A 59 5.48 -11.80 -2.36
N VAL A 60 4.41 -11.60 -1.58
CA VAL A 60 3.47 -10.49 -1.74
C VAL A 60 4.15 -9.15 -1.46
N LEU A 61 4.86 -9.03 -0.33
CA LEU A 61 5.58 -7.81 0.02
C LEU A 61 6.72 -7.51 -0.98
N GLY A 62 7.38 -8.54 -1.50
CA GLY A 62 8.36 -8.41 -2.57
C GLY A 62 7.77 -7.81 -3.85
N ALA A 63 6.60 -8.30 -4.27
CA ALA A 63 5.91 -7.77 -5.46
C ALA A 63 5.36 -6.35 -5.25
N LEU A 64 4.95 -6.01 -4.02
CA LEU A 64 4.48 -4.67 -3.67
C LEU A 64 5.62 -3.66 -3.51
N SER A 65 6.84 -4.11 -3.21
CA SER A 65 7.99 -3.21 -3.10
C SER A 65 8.25 -2.49 -4.43
N GLY A 66 8.49 -1.18 -4.37
CA GLY A 66 8.65 -0.34 -5.56
C GLY A 66 7.37 -0.13 -6.39
N SER A 67 6.22 -0.69 -5.99
CA SER A 67 4.97 -0.58 -6.75
C SER A 67 4.28 0.79 -6.67
N LYS A 68 4.67 1.64 -5.71
CA LYS A 68 4.02 2.92 -5.32
C LYS A 68 2.61 2.77 -4.72
N LEU A 69 2.17 1.55 -4.42
CA LEU A 69 0.97 1.32 -3.62
C LEU A 69 1.29 1.55 -2.13
N SER A 70 0.40 2.20 -1.40
CA SER A 70 0.50 2.25 0.07
C SER A 70 0.02 0.92 0.65
N VAL A 71 0.79 0.36 1.57
CA VAL A 71 0.55 -0.99 2.09
C VAL A 71 0.34 -0.92 3.59
N THR A 72 -0.76 -1.46 4.08
CA THR A 72 -0.96 -1.78 5.48
C THR A 72 -0.65 -3.27 5.70
N VAL A 73 0.26 -3.60 6.61
CA VAL A 73 0.58 -4.99 6.97
C VAL A 73 -0.03 -5.31 8.32
N GLY A 74 -0.95 -6.28 8.33
CA GLY A 74 -1.53 -6.81 9.54
C GLY A 74 -0.60 -7.80 10.24
N ILE A 75 -0.69 -7.82 11.57
CA ILE A 75 0.02 -8.78 12.41
C ILE A 75 -0.88 -10.00 12.66
N PRO A 76 -0.45 -11.22 12.31
CA PRO A 76 -1.25 -12.41 12.61
C PRO A 76 -1.44 -12.59 14.12
N ASN A 77 -2.65 -12.97 14.54
CA ASN A 77 -3.01 -13.10 15.96
C ASN A 77 -2.06 -14.00 16.76
N ALA A 78 -1.45 -15.01 16.13
CA ALA A 78 -0.48 -15.90 16.75
C ALA A 78 0.79 -15.17 17.24
N PHE A 79 1.16 -14.05 16.62
CA PHE A 79 2.34 -13.26 17.00
C PHE A 79 2.05 -12.24 18.11
N LEU A 80 0.79 -11.92 18.43
CA LEU A 80 0.46 -10.87 19.40
C LEU A 80 1.09 -11.12 20.78
N LYS A 81 1.07 -12.36 21.27
CA LYS A 81 1.71 -12.72 22.54
C LYS A 81 3.23 -12.54 22.51
N PHE A 82 3.87 -12.92 21.40
CA PHE A 82 5.31 -12.77 21.22
C PHE A 82 5.72 -11.30 21.16
N LEU A 83 4.99 -10.49 20.39
CA LEU A 83 5.25 -9.06 20.26
C LEU A 83 5.04 -8.30 21.57
N ASN A 84 4.06 -8.72 22.37
CA ASN A 84 3.82 -8.17 23.70
C ASN A 84 4.87 -8.61 24.74
N SER A 85 5.73 -9.58 24.43
CA SER A 85 6.71 -10.09 25.40
C SER A 85 7.83 -9.09 25.69
N SER A 86 8.19 -8.23 24.73
CA SER A 86 9.17 -7.16 24.89
C SER A 86 9.21 -6.23 23.68
N LYS A 87 9.71 -5.01 23.87
CA LYS A 87 10.04 -4.09 22.76
C LYS A 87 10.99 -4.72 21.75
N LYS A 88 12.00 -5.47 22.22
CA LYS A 88 12.98 -6.14 21.36
C LYS A 88 12.34 -7.21 20.46
N ALA A 89 11.34 -7.95 20.97
CA ALA A 89 10.60 -8.91 20.17
C ALA A 89 9.81 -8.22 19.04
N ALA A 90 9.17 -7.09 19.34
CA ALA A 90 8.48 -6.27 18.34
C ALA A 90 9.44 -5.69 17.29
N GLU A 91 10.58 -5.14 17.72
CA GLU A 91 11.61 -4.62 16.82
C GLU A 91 12.19 -5.70 15.90
N SER A 92 12.48 -6.89 16.44
CA SER A 92 12.95 -8.03 15.64
C SER A 92 11.91 -8.41 14.58
N TRP A 93 10.64 -8.50 14.96
CA TRP A 93 9.59 -8.85 14.00
C TRP A 93 9.49 -7.83 12.86
N VAL A 94 9.52 -6.52 13.16
CA VAL A 94 9.50 -5.47 12.13
C VAL A 94 10.72 -5.58 11.23
N HIS A 95 11.91 -5.73 11.81
CA HIS A 95 13.16 -5.89 11.06
C HIS A 95 13.09 -7.10 10.12
N ASP A 96 12.65 -8.24 10.63
CA ASP A 96 12.71 -9.53 9.94
C ASP A 96 11.55 -9.73 8.96
N ASN A 97 10.48 -8.92 9.01
CA ASN A 97 9.29 -9.11 8.17
C ASN A 97 8.95 -7.91 7.28
N VAL A 98 9.30 -6.69 7.69
CA VAL A 98 8.85 -5.45 7.03
C VAL A 98 10.01 -4.67 6.43
N THR A 99 11.08 -4.44 7.20
CA THR A 99 12.11 -3.44 6.87
C THR A 99 12.74 -3.64 5.50
N ARG A 100 12.97 -4.90 5.07
CA ARG A 100 13.57 -5.21 3.75
C ARG A 100 12.73 -4.76 2.54
N TYR A 101 11.45 -4.46 2.73
CA TYR A 101 10.53 -4.08 1.65
C TYR A 101 10.26 -2.57 1.56
N VAL A 102 10.69 -1.82 2.56
CA VAL A 102 10.53 -0.37 2.61
C VAL A 102 11.61 0.27 1.74
N SER A 103 11.24 0.70 0.53
CA SER A 103 12.17 1.42 -0.36
C SER A 103 12.33 2.88 0.10
N ASN A 104 13.57 3.34 0.25
CA ASN A 104 13.93 4.71 0.66
C ASN A 104 13.85 5.75 -0.49
N GLY A 105 13.19 5.43 -1.60
CA GLY A 105 13.06 6.31 -2.76
C GLY A 105 12.00 7.39 -2.50
N GLY A 106 12.35 8.66 -2.71
CA GLY A 106 11.58 9.88 -2.40
C GLY A 106 10.21 10.07 -3.09
N GLY A 107 9.49 8.98 -3.41
CA GLY A 107 8.12 8.94 -3.90
C GLY A 107 7.19 8.07 -3.05
N GLY A 108 7.54 7.82 -1.78
CA GLY A 108 6.62 7.43 -0.71
C GLY A 108 5.82 6.14 -0.90
N VAL A 109 6.45 4.97 -0.81
CA VAL A 109 5.72 3.76 -0.39
C VAL A 109 5.49 3.89 1.11
N GLY A 110 4.33 4.42 1.51
CA GLY A 110 3.91 4.43 2.91
C GLY A 110 3.52 3.02 3.32
N VAL A 111 4.47 2.28 3.91
CA VAL A 111 4.17 1.04 4.62
C VAL A 111 3.72 1.42 6.03
N LYS A 112 2.45 1.14 6.35
CA LYS A 112 1.89 1.30 7.69
C LYS A 112 1.71 -0.08 8.30
N ILE A 113 2.09 -0.24 9.57
CA ILE A 113 1.83 -1.47 10.33
C ILE A 113 0.65 -1.17 11.26
N GLU A 114 -0.38 -2.00 11.22
CA GLU A 114 -1.60 -1.88 12.06
C GLU A 114 -1.95 -3.20 12.72
#